data_AF-A0A0S3UAR3-F1
#
_entry.id   AF-A0A0S3UAR3-F1
#
_cell.length_a   1.000
_cell.length_b   1.000
_cell.length_c   1.000
_cell.angle_alpha   90.00
_cell.angle_beta   90.00
_cell.angle_gamma   90.00
#
_symmetry.space_group_name_H-M   'P 1'
#
loop_
_entity.id
_entity.type
_entity.pdbx_description
1 polymer ?
#
loop_
_entity_poly.entity_id
_entity_poly.type
_entity_poly.pdbx_seq_one_letter_code
_entity_poly.pdbx_strand_id
1 'polypeptide(L)'
;MDTEWGNCRTRDMVTLYFRGMAEQNGKPKIGRSARLLGIRPGTDIDVEEVPEVWLDEQGCLKPDLGSEDFSILIKAWKLMVWKQDFDDSSVSRHQLLVVSMLLDEKGYLDLESDLLAAVVRNTKGMSTSLSIDALPPHRKPEKFGGTGRDPLWQIDDSKIFGDLEAVQDSRTHVSIMPRTTMLLARYESALAATQNDWQRVE
;
A
#
# COMPACT_ATOMS: atom_id res chain seq x y z
N MET A 1 18.01 50.30 10.87
CA MET A 1 17.71 49.15 11.74
C MET A 1 17.03 48.18 10.79
N ASP A 2 17.83 47.41 10.07
CA ASP A 2 17.33 46.60 8.95
C ASP A 2 17.95 45.22 9.11
N THR A 3 17.16 44.33 9.69
CA THR A 3 17.54 42.95 9.98
C THR A 3 16.87 42.05 8.94
N GLU A 4 17.40 42.04 7.71
CA GLU A 4 17.05 41.01 6.73
C GLU A 4 17.89 39.75 7.00
N TRP A 5 17.42 38.92 7.92
CA TRP A 5 17.83 37.52 7.95
C TRP A 5 17.19 36.80 6.76
N GLY A 6 17.94 36.76 5.67
CA GLY A 6 17.73 35.81 4.59
C GLY A 6 17.69 34.41 5.19
N ASN A 7 16.48 33.88 5.32
CA ASN A 7 16.21 32.52 5.71
C ASN A 7 16.71 31.63 4.55
N CYS A 8 18.00 31.31 4.56
CA CYS A 8 18.59 30.29 3.70
C CYS A 8 17.92 28.97 4.05
N ARG A 9 16.82 28.68 3.36
CA ARG A 9 16.22 27.34 3.28
C ARG A 9 17.35 26.39 2.89
N THR A 10 17.85 25.66 3.87
CA THR A 10 18.77 24.55 3.64
C THR A 10 18.09 23.58 2.68
N ARG A 11 18.64 23.52 1.47
CA ARG A 11 18.63 22.42 0.49
C ARG A 11 17.51 21.40 0.69
N ASP A 12 16.65 21.29 -0.33
CA ASP A 12 15.84 20.12 -0.61
C ASP A 12 16.65 18.84 -0.35
N MET A 13 16.48 18.24 0.83
CA MET A 13 17.07 16.94 1.10
C MET A 13 16.21 15.93 0.38
N VAL A 14 16.67 15.52 -0.80
CA VAL A 14 16.08 14.41 -1.54
C VAL A 14 16.12 13.18 -0.63
N THR A 15 14.95 12.72 -0.21
CA THR A 15 14.81 11.45 0.50
C THR A 15 14.86 10.34 -0.54
N LEU A 16 15.81 9.42 -0.40
CA LEU A 16 15.95 8.26 -1.29
C LEU A 16 15.52 7.00 -0.57
N TYR A 17 14.83 6.12 -1.29
CA TYR A 17 14.45 4.79 -0.83
C TYR A 17 15.18 3.72 -1.63
N PHE A 18 15.71 2.73 -0.90
CA PHE A 18 16.53 1.66 -1.46
C PHE A 18 15.83 0.31 -1.34
N ARG A 19 15.95 -0.51 -2.39
CA ARG A 19 15.43 -1.89 -2.40
C ARG A 19 16.22 -2.76 -3.38
N GLY A 20 16.55 -3.99 -2.96
CA GLY A 20 17.11 -5.01 -3.86
C GLY A 20 15.99 -5.67 -4.67
N MET A 21 16.07 -5.58 -6.00
CA MET A 21 15.05 -6.13 -6.92
C MET A 21 15.68 -6.76 -8.16
N ALA A 22 15.10 -7.87 -8.61
CA ALA A 22 15.51 -8.54 -9.83
C ALA A 22 15.32 -7.62 -11.04
N GLU A 23 16.26 -7.70 -11.98
CA GLU A 23 16.22 -6.91 -13.21
C GLU A 23 15.49 -7.64 -14.34
N GLN A 24 14.77 -6.89 -15.16
CA GLN A 24 14.30 -7.31 -16.47
C GLN A 24 14.43 -6.12 -17.43
N ASN A 25 15.14 -6.31 -18.54
CA ASN A 25 15.34 -5.30 -19.58
C ASN A 25 15.92 -3.96 -19.03
N GLY A 26 16.88 -4.03 -18.11
CA GLY A 26 17.51 -2.85 -17.51
C GLY A 26 16.64 -2.08 -16.52
N LYS A 27 15.52 -2.65 -16.08
CA LYS A 27 14.59 -2.05 -15.11
C LYS A 27 14.23 -3.05 -14.01
N PRO A 28 13.71 -2.61 -12.84
CA PRO A 28 13.15 -3.53 -11.86
C PRO A 28 12.04 -4.36 -12.48
N LYS A 29 12.11 -5.68 -12.32
CA LYS A 29 11.09 -6.60 -12.80
C LYS A 29 9.82 -6.45 -11.96
N ILE A 30 8.68 -6.24 -12.61
CA ILE A 30 7.38 -6.10 -11.95
C ILE A 30 6.83 -7.47 -11.53
N GLY A 31 6.17 -7.55 -10.38
CA GLY A 31 5.35 -8.71 -10.01
C GLY A 31 5.16 -8.95 -8.52
N ARG A 32 4.38 -9.99 -8.19
CA ARG A 32 3.99 -10.35 -6.81
C ARG A 32 5.04 -11.15 -6.06
N SER A 33 6.22 -10.58 -5.85
CA SER A 33 7.28 -11.23 -5.09
C SER A 33 8.14 -10.21 -4.36
N ALA A 34 8.70 -10.64 -3.24
CA ALA A 34 9.57 -9.80 -2.45
C ALA A 34 10.85 -9.38 -3.21
N ARG A 35 11.23 -10.08 -4.29
CA ARG A 35 12.37 -9.73 -5.17
C ARG A 35 11.98 -8.81 -6.33
N LEU A 36 10.70 -8.47 -6.48
CA LEU A 36 10.17 -7.73 -7.62
C LEU A 36 9.65 -6.36 -7.17
N LEU A 37 9.42 -5.49 -8.16
CA LEU A 37 8.66 -4.25 -7.99
C LEU A 37 7.18 -4.61 -7.90
N GLY A 38 6.68 -4.64 -6.67
CA GLY A 38 5.34 -5.10 -6.36
C GLY A 38 5.21 -5.61 -4.92
N ILE A 39 4.08 -6.24 -4.64
CA ILE A 39 3.69 -6.71 -3.31
C ILE A 39 3.19 -8.16 -3.37
N ARG A 40 3.23 -8.83 -2.23
CA ARG A 40 2.61 -10.15 -2.02
C ARG A 40 1.30 -9.96 -1.24
N PRO A 41 0.13 -10.15 -1.89
CA PRO A 41 -1.16 -10.16 -1.20
C PRO A 41 -1.15 -11.11 0.00
N GLY A 42 -1.63 -10.67 1.16
CA GLY A 42 -1.68 -11.43 2.42
C GLY A 42 -0.34 -11.55 3.16
N THR A 43 0.77 -11.02 2.62
CA THR A 43 2.05 -10.95 3.34
C THR A 43 2.52 -9.51 3.49
N ASP A 44 2.63 -8.79 2.38
CA ASP A 44 3.10 -7.41 2.31
C ASP A 44 1.95 -6.41 2.46
N ILE A 45 0.71 -6.82 2.20
CA ILE A 45 -0.48 -6.00 2.38
C ILE A 45 -1.71 -6.89 2.55
N ASP A 46 -2.64 -6.47 3.40
CA ASP A 46 -3.89 -7.20 3.59
C ASP A 46 -4.82 -6.95 2.41
N VAL A 47 -5.50 -8.01 1.98
CA VAL A 47 -6.43 -7.99 0.85
C VAL A 47 -7.74 -8.58 1.30
N GLU A 48 -8.82 -7.87 0.97
CA GLU A 48 -10.19 -8.27 1.25
C GLU A 48 -10.99 -8.36 -0.04
N GLU A 49 -11.98 -9.24 -0.06
CA GLU A 49 -12.96 -9.31 -1.13
C GLU A 49 -14.11 -8.34 -0.82
N VAL A 50 -14.40 -7.46 -1.78
CA VAL A 50 -15.50 -6.50 -1.67
C VAL A 50 -16.38 -6.50 -2.92
N PRO A 51 -17.68 -6.21 -2.77
CA PRO A 51 -18.55 -5.97 -3.90
C PRO A 51 -18.03 -4.84 -4.79
N GLU A 52 -18.06 -5.03 -6.11
CA GLU A 52 -17.73 -3.99 -7.09
C GLU A 52 -18.52 -2.70 -6.84
N VAL A 53 -19.78 -2.81 -6.43
CA VAL A 53 -20.66 -1.67 -6.12
C VAL A 53 -20.12 -0.74 -5.02
N TRP A 54 -19.17 -1.19 -4.20
CA TRP A 54 -18.52 -0.35 -3.16
C TRP A 54 -17.39 0.51 -3.71
N LEU A 55 -16.97 0.28 -4.94
CA LEU A 55 -15.86 0.98 -5.58
C LEU A 55 -16.38 2.09 -6.49
N ASP A 56 -15.65 3.20 -6.54
CA ASP A 56 -15.88 4.26 -7.51
C ASP A 56 -15.38 3.84 -8.91
N GLU A 57 -15.62 4.70 -9.89
CA GLU A 57 -15.21 4.48 -11.28
C GLU A 57 -13.69 4.34 -11.45
N GLN A 58 -12.91 4.80 -10.48
CA GLN A 58 -11.47 4.69 -10.49
C GLN A 58 -11.01 3.42 -9.75
N GLY A 59 -11.88 2.70 -9.04
CA GLY A 59 -11.53 1.50 -8.26
C GLY A 59 -11.01 1.80 -6.85
N CYS A 60 -11.33 2.97 -6.31
CA CYS A 60 -11.17 3.29 -4.88
C CYS A 60 -12.46 3.01 -4.13
N LEU A 61 -12.38 2.77 -2.82
CA LEU A 61 -13.57 2.69 -1.99
C LEU A 61 -14.33 4.02 -2.03
N LYS A 62 -15.65 3.98 -2.27
CA LYS A 62 -16.48 5.19 -2.29
C LYS A 62 -16.39 5.94 -0.96
N PRO A 63 -16.29 7.27 -0.97
CA PRO A 63 -16.01 8.07 0.23
C PRO A 63 -17.16 8.07 1.26
N ASP A 64 -18.41 7.82 0.82
CA ASP A 64 -19.59 7.73 1.66
C ASP A 64 -19.65 6.44 2.48
N LEU A 65 -18.82 5.45 2.16
CA LEU A 65 -18.65 4.23 2.96
C LEU A 65 -17.76 4.43 4.20
N GLY A 66 -17.15 5.62 4.40
CA GLY A 66 -16.43 5.95 5.63
C GLY A 66 -15.08 5.23 5.76
N SER A 67 -13.99 6.00 5.73
CA SER A 67 -12.63 5.45 5.69
C SER A 67 -12.11 4.81 6.98
N GLU A 68 -12.81 4.99 8.10
CA GLU A 68 -12.25 4.68 9.42
C GLU A 68 -12.37 3.20 9.80
N ASP A 69 -13.39 2.48 9.33
CA ASP A 69 -13.61 1.09 9.71
C ASP A 69 -14.14 0.22 8.55
N PHE A 70 -13.45 0.27 7.41
CA PHE A 70 -13.72 -0.60 6.25
C PHE A 70 -13.82 -2.09 6.61
N SER A 71 -13.01 -2.53 7.59
CA SER A 71 -13.07 -3.90 8.11
C SER A 71 -14.44 -4.21 8.74
N ILE A 72 -15.07 -3.26 9.44
CA ILE A 72 -16.41 -3.41 10.02
C ILE A 72 -17.47 -3.58 8.92
N LEU A 73 -17.36 -2.81 7.83
CA LEU A 73 -18.29 -2.93 6.68
C LEU A 73 -18.23 -4.32 6.06
N ILE A 74 -17.02 -4.81 5.78
CA ILE A 74 -16.81 -6.15 5.22
C ILE A 74 -17.36 -7.22 6.16
N LYS A 75 -17.12 -7.10 7.47
CA LYS A 75 -17.64 -8.02 8.48
C LYS A 75 -19.17 -8.03 8.49
N ALA A 76 -19.80 -6.85 8.49
CA ALA A 76 -21.26 -6.72 8.47
C ALA A 76 -21.87 -7.34 7.21
N TRP A 77 -21.28 -7.09 6.05
CA TRP A 77 -21.72 -7.69 4.78
C TRP A 77 -21.55 -9.21 4.79
N LYS A 78 -20.37 -9.74 5.14
CA LYS A 78 -20.12 -11.20 5.22
C LYS A 78 -21.09 -11.91 6.17
N LEU A 79 -21.44 -11.29 7.30
CA LEU A 79 -22.43 -11.84 8.23
C LEU A 79 -23.83 -11.94 7.61
N MET A 80 -24.23 -10.94 6.83
CA MET A 80 -25.54 -10.90 6.16
C MET A 80 -25.62 -11.88 4.98
N VAL A 81 -24.55 -11.99 4.19
CA VAL A 81 -24.53 -12.82 2.97
C VAL A 81 -24.23 -14.29 3.28
N TRP A 82 -23.24 -14.55 4.13
CA TRP A 82 -22.68 -15.91 4.30
C TRP A 82 -23.02 -16.57 5.64
N LYS A 83 -23.80 -15.92 6.54
CA LYS A 83 -24.07 -16.41 7.91
C LYS A 83 -22.81 -16.96 8.60
N GLN A 84 -21.67 -16.31 8.37
CA GLN A 84 -20.40 -16.77 8.91
C GLN A 84 -20.36 -16.42 10.41
N ASP A 85 -20.02 -17.40 11.25
CA ASP A 85 -19.80 -17.19 12.68
C ASP A 85 -18.57 -16.29 12.87
N PHE A 86 -18.79 -14.99 13.01
CA PHE A 86 -17.76 -14.03 13.35
C PHE A 86 -17.49 -14.10 14.87
N ASP A 87 -16.45 -14.83 15.26
CA ASP A 87 -15.91 -14.86 16.63
C ASP A 87 -14.84 -13.78 16.82
N ASP A 88 -15.21 -12.51 16.57
CA ASP A 88 -14.31 -11.38 16.77
C ASP A 88 -14.91 -10.44 17.83
N SER A 89 -14.27 -10.41 19.00
CA SER A 89 -14.68 -9.61 20.16
C SER A 89 -14.46 -8.10 19.99
N SER A 90 -13.82 -7.67 18.88
CA SER A 90 -13.50 -6.26 18.62
C SER A 90 -14.67 -5.42 18.13
N VAL A 91 -15.77 -6.03 17.65
CA VAL A 91 -16.91 -5.30 17.08
C VAL A 91 -18.22 -5.76 17.72
N SER A 92 -19.00 -4.83 18.25
CA SER A 92 -20.28 -5.17 18.87
C SER A 92 -21.34 -5.55 17.83
N ARG A 93 -22.24 -6.48 18.17
CA ARG A 93 -23.42 -6.81 17.32
C ARG A 93 -24.26 -5.58 16.99
N HIS A 94 -24.29 -4.58 17.88
CA HIS A 94 -25.00 -3.33 17.66
C HIS A 94 -24.36 -2.49 16.54
N GLN A 95 -23.03 -2.35 16.54
CA GLN A 95 -22.30 -1.67 15.46
C GLN A 95 -22.53 -2.35 14.11
N LEU A 96 -22.46 -3.69 14.06
CA LEU A 96 -22.73 -4.45 12.83
C LEU A 96 -24.15 -4.22 12.30
N LEU A 97 -25.15 -4.15 13.20
CA LEU A 97 -26.54 -3.92 12.82
C LEU A 97 -26.81 -2.50 12.32
N VAL A 98 -26.18 -1.49 12.92
CA VAL A 98 -26.27 -0.11 12.42
C VAL A 98 -25.66 0.01 11.03
N VAL A 99 -24.49 -0.61 10.83
CA VAL A 99 -23.79 -0.61 9.54
C VAL A 99 -24.60 -1.35 8.47
N SER A 100 -25.26 -2.47 8.79
CA SER A 100 -26.08 -3.20 7.81
C SER A 100 -27.28 -2.38 7.33
N MET A 101 -27.95 -1.65 8.22
CA MET A 101 -29.06 -0.77 7.85
C MET A 101 -28.60 0.36 6.92
N LEU A 102 -27.42 0.92 7.15
CA LEU A 102 -26.85 1.96 6.29
C LEU A 102 -26.48 1.42 4.90
N LEU A 103 -25.90 0.22 4.82
CA LEU A 103 -25.58 -0.40 3.54
C LEU A 103 -26.84 -0.68 2.71
N ASP A 104 -27.93 -1.12 3.36
CA ASP A 104 -29.23 -1.30 2.71
C ASP A 104 -29.79 0.03 2.19
N GLU A 105 -29.83 1.06 3.05
CA GLU A 105 -30.32 2.40 2.69
C GLU A 105 -29.57 2.99 1.49
N LYS A 106 -28.26 2.74 1.41
CA LYS A 106 -27.39 3.23 0.34
C LYS A 106 -27.40 2.34 -0.91
N GLY A 107 -28.11 1.22 -0.90
CA GLY A 107 -28.13 0.27 -2.03
C GLY A 107 -26.81 -0.47 -2.25
N TYR A 108 -25.99 -0.60 -1.20
CA TYR A 108 -24.70 -1.29 -1.24
C TYR A 108 -24.78 -2.78 -0.86
N LEU A 109 -25.97 -3.26 -0.50
CA LEU A 109 -26.29 -4.68 -0.38
C LEU A 109 -26.67 -5.24 -1.76
N ASP A 110 -25.69 -5.33 -2.66
CA ASP A 110 -25.83 -6.13 -3.86
C ASP A 110 -25.24 -7.52 -3.61
N LEU A 111 -26.13 -8.51 -3.47
CA LEU A 111 -25.76 -9.90 -3.20
C LEU A 111 -25.28 -10.65 -4.46
N GLU A 112 -25.54 -10.08 -5.64
CA GLU A 112 -25.17 -10.66 -6.93
C GLU A 112 -23.95 -9.98 -7.54
N SER A 113 -23.47 -8.89 -6.94
CA SER A 113 -22.25 -8.19 -7.37
C SER A 113 -21.03 -9.12 -7.33
N ASP A 114 -20.20 -9.01 -8.36
CA ASP A 114 -18.88 -9.64 -8.37
C ASP A 114 -18.03 -9.13 -7.21
N LEU A 115 -17.24 -10.05 -6.63
CA LEU A 115 -16.28 -9.75 -5.59
C LEU A 115 -14.92 -9.45 -6.19
N LEU A 116 -14.37 -8.31 -5.82
CA LEU A 116 -13.07 -7.84 -6.27
C LEU A 116 -12.10 -7.75 -5.10
N ALA A 117 -10.84 -8.07 -5.38
CA ALA A 117 -9.77 -7.97 -4.40
C ALA A 117 -9.38 -6.49 -4.20
N ALA A 118 -9.59 -5.98 -2.98
CA ALA A 118 -9.18 -4.65 -2.55
C ALA A 118 -8.06 -4.73 -1.52
N VAL A 119 -7.05 -3.86 -1.66
CA VAL A 119 -6.01 -3.67 -0.65
C VAL A 119 -6.50 -2.73 0.44
N VAL A 120 -6.27 -3.11 1.70
CA VAL A 120 -6.69 -2.33 2.86
C VAL A 120 -5.58 -1.34 3.21
N ARG A 121 -5.92 -0.04 3.23
CA ARG A 121 -4.98 1.01 3.68
C ARG A 121 -4.51 0.79 5.12
N ASN A 122 -3.40 1.42 5.49
CA ASN A 122 -2.83 1.41 6.85
C ASN A 122 -2.45 0.02 7.40
N THR A 123 -2.36 -1.01 6.56
CA THR A 123 -1.94 -2.35 7.01
C THR A 123 -0.42 -2.50 6.88
N LYS A 124 0.06 -2.71 5.65
CA LYS A 124 1.48 -2.84 5.29
C LYS A 124 1.69 -2.37 3.85
N GLY A 125 2.92 -2.44 3.34
CA GLY A 125 3.22 -2.09 1.97
C GLY A 125 4.50 -2.70 1.43
N MET A 126 4.95 -2.21 0.27
CA MET A 126 6.20 -2.62 -0.33
C MET A 126 7.38 -2.07 0.48
N SER A 127 8.12 -2.96 1.14
CA SER A 127 9.29 -2.61 1.97
C SER A 127 10.43 -1.92 1.22
N THR A 128 10.93 -0.82 1.76
CA THR A 128 12.13 -0.12 1.31
C THR A 128 12.96 0.32 2.51
N SER A 129 14.18 0.79 2.26
CA SER A 129 15.09 1.27 3.31
C SER A 129 15.57 2.69 3.04
N LEU A 130 15.80 3.46 4.11
CA LEU A 130 16.33 4.84 4.02
C LEU A 130 17.82 4.90 3.67
N SER A 131 18.53 3.78 3.76
CA SER A 131 19.94 3.68 3.38
C SER A 131 20.28 2.28 2.91
N ILE A 132 21.39 2.16 2.20
CA ILE A 132 21.94 0.88 1.75
C ILE A 132 22.33 0.01 2.96
N ASP A 133 22.92 0.61 3.99
CA ASP A 133 23.36 -0.13 5.19
C ASP A 133 22.21 -0.76 5.96
N ALA A 134 21.05 -0.11 5.95
CA ALA A 134 19.83 -0.58 6.59
C ALA A 134 19.18 -1.79 5.90
N LEU A 135 19.61 -2.14 4.68
CA LEU A 135 19.07 -3.30 3.97
C LEU A 135 19.45 -4.60 4.69
N PRO A 136 18.50 -5.56 4.81
CA PRO A 136 18.81 -6.89 5.29
C PRO A 136 19.96 -7.52 4.48
N PRO A 137 20.88 -8.28 5.11
CA PRO A 137 22.04 -8.84 4.42
C PRO A 137 21.69 -9.61 3.14
N HIS A 138 20.63 -10.42 3.17
CA HIS A 138 20.16 -11.22 2.03
C HIS A 138 19.51 -10.40 0.90
N ARG A 139 19.31 -9.09 1.08
CA ARG A 139 18.78 -8.12 0.10
C ARG A 139 19.81 -7.12 -0.40
N LYS A 140 20.94 -7.06 0.28
CA LYS A 140 22.03 -6.15 -0.02
C LYS A 140 23.05 -6.88 -0.90
N PRO A 141 23.47 -6.32 -2.04
CA PRO A 141 24.50 -6.95 -2.88
C PRO A 141 25.84 -7.13 -2.15
N GLU A 142 26.65 -8.07 -2.63
CA GLU A 142 27.99 -8.36 -2.07
C GLU A 142 28.91 -7.13 -2.06
N LYS A 143 28.81 -6.27 -3.09
CA LYS A 143 29.56 -5.01 -3.19
C LYS A 143 29.34 -4.06 -2.00
N PHE A 144 28.19 -4.19 -1.34
CA PHE A 144 27.81 -3.39 -0.16
C PHE A 144 27.85 -4.24 1.13
N GLY A 145 28.55 -5.36 1.14
CA GLY A 145 28.73 -6.22 2.32
C GLY A 145 27.51 -7.07 2.68
N GLY A 146 26.63 -7.37 1.71
CA GLY A 146 25.53 -8.32 1.88
C GLY A 146 25.74 -9.65 1.16
N THR A 147 24.68 -10.42 1.03
CA THR A 147 24.62 -11.74 0.36
C THR A 147 23.49 -11.81 -0.68
N GLY A 148 22.86 -10.67 -0.97
CA GLY A 148 21.82 -10.55 -1.98
C GLY A 148 22.37 -10.71 -3.39
N ARG A 149 21.57 -11.33 -4.26
CA ARG A 149 21.92 -11.61 -5.67
C ARG A 149 21.27 -10.66 -6.67
N ASP A 150 20.39 -9.80 -6.18
CA ASP A 150 19.62 -8.87 -6.99
C ASP A 150 20.31 -7.51 -7.02
N PRO A 151 20.23 -6.77 -8.14
CA PRO A 151 20.70 -5.39 -8.18
C PRO A 151 20.02 -4.50 -7.15
N LEU A 152 20.77 -3.49 -6.73
CA LEU A 152 20.27 -2.45 -5.84
C LEU A 152 19.68 -1.29 -6.63
N TRP A 153 18.46 -0.92 -6.27
CA TRP A 153 17.74 0.20 -6.87
C TRP A 153 17.45 1.27 -5.83
N GLN A 154 17.40 2.52 -6.29
CA GLN A 154 16.97 3.67 -5.51
C GLN A 154 15.84 4.41 -6.23
N ILE A 155 14.96 5.03 -5.47
CA ILE A 155 13.93 5.95 -5.97
C ILE A 155 13.87 7.19 -5.08
N ASP A 156 13.56 8.33 -5.68
CA ASP A 156 13.32 9.59 -4.99
C ASP A 156 11.90 9.61 -4.42
N ASP A 157 11.73 10.02 -3.16
CA ASP A 157 10.44 10.12 -2.48
C ASP A 157 9.42 10.98 -3.26
N SER A 158 9.88 12.02 -3.98
CA SER A 158 9.02 12.84 -4.84
C SER A 158 8.34 12.06 -5.98
N LYS A 159 8.79 10.83 -6.25
CA LYS A 159 8.22 9.90 -7.22
C LYS A 159 7.20 8.94 -6.61
N ILE A 160 7.02 8.98 -5.30
CA ILE A 160 5.98 8.25 -4.57
C ILE A 160 4.79 9.18 -4.36
N PHE A 161 3.92 9.28 -5.38
CA PHE A 161 2.77 10.18 -5.37
C PHE A 161 1.49 9.52 -5.91
N GLY A 162 0.39 10.26 -5.90
CA GLY A 162 -0.91 9.78 -6.39
C GLY A 162 -1.49 8.72 -5.46
N ASP A 163 -1.71 7.52 -6.00
CA ASP A 163 -2.27 6.37 -5.27
C ASP A 163 -1.31 5.78 -4.22
N LEU A 164 -0.04 6.18 -4.26
CA LEU A 164 1.00 5.72 -3.34
C LEU A 164 1.34 6.78 -2.28
N GLU A 165 1.77 6.29 -1.14
CA GLU A 165 2.40 7.07 -0.08
C GLU A 165 3.57 6.28 0.53
N ALA A 166 4.63 6.99 0.94
CA ALA A 166 5.73 6.41 1.68
C ALA A 166 5.52 6.63 3.19
N VAL A 167 5.41 5.54 3.94
CA VAL A 167 5.20 5.57 5.40
C VAL A 167 6.43 5.01 6.08
N GLN A 168 7.13 5.85 6.84
CA GLN A 168 8.24 5.42 7.67
C GLN A 168 7.71 4.74 8.93
N ASP A 169 7.73 3.40 8.97
CA ASP A 169 7.25 2.60 10.09
C ASP A 169 8.33 2.33 11.17
N SER A 170 9.61 2.56 10.84
CA SER A 170 10.71 2.47 11.81
C SER A 170 11.86 3.42 11.44
N ARG A 171 12.90 3.46 12.27
CA ARG A 171 14.04 4.36 12.08
C ARG A 171 14.71 4.21 10.70
N THR A 172 14.64 3.04 10.08
CA THR A 172 15.36 2.74 8.84
C THR A 172 14.50 2.09 7.75
N HIS A 173 13.28 1.67 8.07
CA HIS A 173 12.36 1.02 7.14
C HIS A 173 11.21 1.95 6.75
N VAL A 174 10.85 1.89 5.47
CA VAL A 174 9.76 2.65 4.86
C VAL A 174 8.91 1.69 4.06
N SER A 175 7.60 1.69 4.31
CA SER A 175 6.63 0.96 3.53
C SER A 175 6.01 1.90 2.49
N ILE A 176 6.13 1.56 1.20
CA ILE A 176 5.33 2.20 0.16
C ILE A 176 3.95 1.56 0.20
N MET A 177 2.92 2.33 0.53
CA MET A 177 1.56 1.88 0.85
C MET A 177 0.54 2.52 -0.09
N PRO A 178 -0.67 1.95 -0.25
CA PRO A 178 -1.76 2.64 -0.91
C PRO A 178 -2.29 3.76 -0.02
N ARG A 179 -2.51 4.95 -0.59
CA ARG A 179 -3.03 6.12 0.13
C ARG A 179 -4.47 5.94 0.63
N THR A 180 -5.23 5.12 -0.09
CA THR A 180 -6.61 4.77 0.24
C THR A 180 -6.86 3.29 -0.02
N THR A 181 -7.92 2.74 0.58
CA THR A 181 -8.39 1.40 0.23
C THR A 181 -8.84 1.42 -1.24
N MET A 182 -8.24 0.55 -2.05
CA MET A 182 -8.44 0.51 -3.50
C MET A 182 -8.29 -0.90 -4.03
N LEU A 183 -8.65 -1.12 -5.29
CA LEU A 183 -8.41 -2.40 -5.96
C LEU A 183 -6.93 -2.81 -5.91
N LEU A 184 -6.67 -4.09 -5.66
CA LEU A 184 -5.34 -4.67 -5.71
C LEU A 184 -4.66 -4.40 -7.06
N ALA A 185 -5.40 -4.60 -8.17
CA ALA A 185 -4.88 -4.34 -9.52
C ALA A 185 -4.48 -2.88 -9.73
N ARG A 186 -5.20 -1.93 -9.12
CA ARG A 186 -4.87 -0.50 -9.18
C ARG A 186 -3.59 -0.21 -8.41
N TYR A 187 -3.48 -0.72 -7.18
CA TYR A 187 -2.26 -0.56 -6.39
C TYR A 187 -1.02 -1.16 -7.08
N GLU A 188 -1.16 -2.34 -7.69
CA GLU A 188 -0.10 -2.95 -8.49
C GLU A 188 0.28 -2.11 -9.71
N SER A 189 -0.72 -1.53 -10.39
CA SER A 189 -0.50 -0.62 -11.51
C SER A 189 0.22 0.65 -11.06
N ALA A 190 -0.13 1.19 -9.89
CA ALA A 190 0.55 2.35 -9.31
C ALA A 190 2.01 2.05 -8.98
N LEU A 191 2.31 0.90 -8.37
CA LEU A 191 3.70 0.45 -8.15
C LEU A 191 4.45 0.26 -9.46
N ALA A 192 3.83 -0.39 -10.44
CA ALA A 192 4.41 -0.59 -11.77
C ALA A 192 4.69 0.73 -12.50
N ALA A 193 3.85 1.76 -12.31
CA ALA A 193 4.05 3.08 -12.90
C ALA A 193 5.36 3.74 -12.44
N THR A 194 5.82 3.44 -11.22
CA THR A 194 7.12 3.94 -10.70
C THR A 194 8.33 3.31 -11.37
N GLN A 195 8.18 2.25 -12.19
CA GLN A 195 9.30 1.44 -12.71
C GLN A 195 10.41 2.27 -13.37
N ASN A 196 10.04 3.35 -14.07
CA ASN A 196 10.98 4.20 -14.79
C ASN A 196 11.72 5.20 -13.89
N ASP A 197 11.22 5.43 -12.68
CA ASP A 197 11.82 6.35 -11.70
C ASP A 197 12.86 5.64 -10.82
N TRP A 198 12.90 4.31 -10.84
CA TRP A 198 13.93 3.52 -10.16
C TRP A 198 15.25 3.58 -10.92
N GLN A 199 16.27 4.05 -10.21
CA GLN A 199 17.64 4.15 -10.70
C GLN A 199 18.49 3.04 -10.11
N ARG A 200 19.30 2.41 -10.96
CA ARG A 200 20.25 1.39 -10.52
C ARG A 200 21.43 2.06 -9.81
N VAL A 201 21.80 1.55 -8.63
CA VAL A 201 22.89 2.09 -7.79
C VAL A 201 24.24 1.45 -8.12
N GLU A 202 24.23 0.32 -8.84
CA GLU A 202 25.42 -0.48 -9.18
C GLU A 202 25.56 -0.80 -10.67
#